data_AF-A0AAJ7U4P5-F1
#
_entry.id   AF-A0AAJ7U4P5-F1
#
_cell.length_a   1.000
_cell.length_b   1.000
_cell.length_c   1.000
_cell.angle_alpha   90.00
_cell.angle_beta   90.00
_cell.angle_gamma   90.00
#
_symmetry.space_group_name_H-M   'P 1'
#
loop_
_entity.id
_entity.type
_entity.pdbx_description
1 polymer ?
#
loop_
_entity_poly.entity_id
_entity_poly.type
_entity_poly.pdbx_seq_one_letter_code
_entity_poly.pdbx_strand_id
1 'polypeptide(L)'
;SNGLYTGHLLVHQRRGEPPCARARVHVVVLLLRPCRINDAPTKGYEEDVGSRCTMRVVYPMTAVKEQQARDQNDTIALFVPFKAADIDWILKVVRGVVVTMKTGPFKWDVPPHNVRILNPIFMRVASLELLNNSIPTRKKRAPIPTTGFLTVTAALHMCREVHIAGFGYPKATKNVGNELVHYYGEGRMRQITRVGTPCSGSTSP
;
A
#
# COMPACT_ATOMS: atom_id res chain seq x y z
N SER A 1 14.41 24.59 4.43
CA SER A 1 13.11 25.14 4.86
C SER A 1 12.08 24.03 4.74
N ASN A 2 11.74 23.39 5.85
CA ASN A 2 11.09 22.08 5.83
C ASN A 2 9.56 22.24 5.83
N GLY A 3 8.96 22.14 4.64
CA GLY A 3 7.50 22.11 4.49
C GLY A 3 6.94 20.70 4.67
N LEU A 4 6.50 20.35 5.88
CA LEU A 4 5.59 19.22 6.04
C LEU A 4 4.25 19.56 5.39
N TYR A 5 3.97 18.94 4.24
CA TYR A 5 2.69 19.12 3.55
C TYR A 5 1.59 18.34 4.25
N THR A 6 0.72 19.05 4.97
CA THR A 6 -0.52 18.50 5.53
C THR A 6 -1.54 18.23 4.42
N GLY A 7 -1.95 16.96 4.30
CA GLY A 7 -3.04 16.53 3.43
C GLY A 7 -4.25 16.08 4.24
N HIS A 8 -5.45 16.55 3.88
CA HIS A 8 -6.69 16.10 4.48
C HIS A 8 -7.28 14.93 3.68
N LEU A 9 -7.38 13.75 4.30
CA LEU A 9 -8.21 12.66 3.76
C LEU A 9 -9.64 12.84 4.27
N LEU A 10 -10.51 13.40 3.43
CA LEU A 10 -11.94 13.50 3.71
C LEU A 10 -12.62 12.15 3.50
N VAL A 11 -12.80 11.39 4.58
CA VAL A 11 -13.68 10.23 4.60
C VAL A 11 -15.11 10.72 4.80
N HIS A 12 -15.96 10.58 3.76
CA HIS A 12 -17.36 10.99 3.84
C HIS A 12 -18.15 10.05 4.76
N GLN A 13 -18.63 10.58 5.88
CA GLN A 13 -19.48 9.87 6.85
C GLN A 13 -20.90 9.69 6.28
N ARG A 14 -21.52 8.52 6.54
CA ARG A 14 -22.94 8.31 6.22
C ARG A 14 -23.83 9.12 7.18
N ARG A 15 -24.94 9.66 6.68
CA ARG A 15 -25.93 10.34 7.54
C ARG A 15 -26.58 9.33 8.50
N GLY A 16 -26.47 9.56 9.81
CA GLY A 16 -27.23 8.82 10.84
C GLY A 16 -26.41 8.21 11.98
N GLU A 17 -25.08 8.14 11.89
CA GLU A 17 -24.25 7.63 12.97
C GLU A 17 -23.91 8.73 14.01
N PRO A 18 -23.84 8.40 15.31
CA PRO A 18 -23.45 9.36 16.35
C PRO A 18 -22.02 9.89 16.13
N PRO A 19 -21.68 11.09 16.64
CA PRO A 19 -20.39 11.71 16.42
C PRO A 19 -19.28 11.01 17.21
N CYS A 20 -18.78 9.89 16.69
CA CYS A 20 -17.45 9.39 17.05
C CYS A 20 -16.44 10.51 16.79
N ALA A 21 -15.62 10.77 17.81
CA ALA A 21 -14.81 11.98 17.96
C ALA A 21 -14.09 12.42 16.67
N ARG A 22 -14.02 13.74 16.45
CA ARG A 22 -13.12 14.40 15.47
C ARG A 22 -11.75 13.74 15.50
N ALA A 23 -11.49 12.84 14.56
CA ALA A 23 -10.17 12.25 14.38
C ALA A 23 -9.21 13.34 13.91
N ARG A 24 -8.40 13.86 14.82
CA ARG A 24 -7.28 14.73 14.43
C ARG A 24 -6.23 13.85 13.77
N VAL A 25 -6.26 13.80 12.44
CA VAL A 25 -5.28 13.05 11.65
C VAL A 25 -3.93 13.76 11.72
N HIS A 26 -3.09 13.33 12.67
CA HIS A 26 -1.68 13.74 12.76
C HIS A 26 -0.81 12.76 11.95
N VAL A 27 -0.03 13.28 11.01
CA VAL A 27 0.58 12.54 9.87
C VAL A 27 2.05 12.14 10.16
N VAL A 28 2.33 10.84 10.36
CA VAL A 28 3.62 10.10 10.61
C VAL A 28 3.39 8.60 10.19
N VAL A 29 4.31 7.62 10.12
CA VAL A 29 3.89 6.18 10.19
C VAL A 29 4.23 5.56 11.55
N LEU A 30 3.22 5.43 12.40
CA LEU A 30 3.28 4.78 13.71
C LEU A 30 1.95 4.06 14.02
N LEU A 31 1.72 2.92 13.38
CA LEU A 31 1.06 1.85 14.12
C LEU A 31 1.94 1.52 15.35
N LEU A 32 1.38 0.88 16.38
CA LEU A 32 2.16 0.32 17.50
C LEU A 32 3.26 -0.68 17.06
N ARG A 33 3.28 -1.03 15.77
CA ARG A 33 4.25 -1.86 15.05
C ARG A 33 4.51 -1.24 13.66
N PRO A 34 5.67 -0.60 13.39
CA PRO A 34 5.91 0.08 12.11
C PRO A 34 5.75 -0.89 10.94
N CYS A 35 4.87 -0.51 10.00
CA CYS A 35 4.46 -1.29 8.85
C CYS A 35 4.88 -0.58 7.56
N ARG A 36 5.41 -1.34 6.59
CA ARG A 36 5.77 -0.81 5.26
C ARG A 36 5.27 -1.73 4.16
N ILE A 37 5.27 -1.23 2.94
CA ILE A 37 4.50 -1.76 1.83
C ILE A 37 5.43 -1.98 0.64
N ASN A 38 5.24 -3.08 -0.09
CA ASN A 38 6.06 -3.46 -1.24
C ASN A 38 7.56 -3.54 -0.88
N ASP A 39 8.43 -3.18 -1.82
CA ASP A 39 9.89 -3.26 -1.73
C ASP A 39 10.56 -2.07 -1.00
N ALA A 40 9.79 -1.27 -0.26
CA ALA A 40 10.26 -0.03 0.37
C ALA A 40 11.40 -0.28 1.40
N PRO A 41 12.66 0.13 1.14
CA PRO A 41 13.81 -0.14 2.00
C PRO A 41 13.87 0.80 3.20
N THR A 42 14.50 0.37 4.29
CA THR A 42 14.90 1.23 5.42
C THR A 42 16.39 1.54 5.41
N LYS A 43 17.23 0.57 5.01
CA LYS A 43 18.69 0.69 4.97
C LYS A 43 19.14 1.79 4.00
N GLY A 44 19.89 2.77 4.50
CA GLY A 44 20.33 3.96 3.77
C GLY A 44 19.32 5.11 3.75
N TYR A 45 18.20 4.99 4.48
CA TYR A 45 17.11 5.96 4.55
C TYR A 45 16.57 6.12 5.99
N GLU A 46 17.32 5.65 7.00
CA GLU A 46 16.84 5.50 8.38
C GLU A 46 16.43 6.82 9.03
N GLU A 47 17.02 7.96 8.64
CA GLU A 47 16.66 9.28 9.15
C GLU A 47 15.28 9.75 8.64
N ASP A 48 14.99 9.50 7.36
CA ASP A 48 13.72 9.91 6.73
C ASP A 48 12.55 9.00 7.08
N VAL A 49 12.79 7.67 7.08
CA VAL A 49 11.70 6.68 7.18
C VAL A 49 11.72 5.87 8.47
N GLY A 50 12.83 5.88 9.23
CA GLY A 50 13.04 5.07 10.42
C GLY A 50 13.57 3.66 10.12
N SER A 51 14.44 3.15 10.99
CA SER A 51 15.13 1.86 10.82
C SER A 51 14.24 0.62 11.02
N ARG A 52 13.17 0.72 11.80
CA ARG A 52 12.35 -0.44 12.20
C ARG A 52 11.27 -0.77 11.17
N CYS A 53 11.10 -2.07 10.94
CA CYS A 53 9.99 -2.70 10.24
C CYS A 53 9.56 -3.91 11.07
N THR A 54 8.25 -4.08 11.28
CA THR A 54 7.67 -5.20 12.05
C THR A 54 6.50 -5.86 11.30
N MET A 55 6.02 -5.21 10.24
CA MET A 55 5.09 -5.80 9.29
C MET A 55 5.42 -5.30 7.88
N ARG A 56 5.56 -6.23 6.94
CA ARG A 56 5.76 -5.96 5.52
C ARG A 56 4.53 -6.39 4.73
N VAL A 57 3.83 -5.45 4.11
CA VAL A 57 2.69 -5.74 3.24
C VAL A 57 3.17 -6.04 1.83
N VAL A 58 2.90 -7.24 1.34
CA VAL A 58 3.42 -7.75 0.07
C VAL A 58 2.34 -8.47 -0.74
N TYR A 59 2.57 -8.54 -2.05
CA TYR A 59 1.85 -9.42 -2.97
C TYR A 59 2.87 -9.96 -3.98
N PRO A 60 2.55 -10.95 -4.84
CA PRO A 60 3.56 -11.73 -5.55
C PRO A 60 4.55 -10.91 -6.41
N MET A 61 4.15 -9.78 -7.00
CA MET A 61 5.05 -8.97 -7.84
C MET A 61 6.00 -8.04 -7.05
N THR A 62 5.78 -7.88 -5.74
CA THR A 62 6.63 -7.07 -4.85
C THR A 62 7.30 -7.91 -3.76
N ALA A 63 7.19 -9.23 -3.84
CA ALA A 63 8.03 -10.14 -3.07
C ALA A 63 9.39 -10.23 -3.76
N VAL A 64 10.45 -9.79 -3.09
CA VAL A 64 11.83 -9.86 -3.59
C VAL A 64 12.71 -10.62 -2.61
N LYS A 65 13.79 -11.23 -3.10
CA LYS A 65 14.65 -12.12 -2.27
C LYS A 65 15.33 -11.32 -1.15
N GLU A 66 15.67 -10.08 -1.46
CA GLU A 66 16.41 -9.12 -0.66
C GLU A 66 15.56 -8.47 0.45
N GLN A 67 14.26 -8.78 0.55
CA GLN A 67 13.42 -8.28 1.65
C GLN A 67 13.87 -8.83 3.00
N GLN A 68 14.21 -10.12 3.08
CA GLN A 68 14.65 -10.76 4.33
C GLN A 68 16.00 -10.25 4.83
N ALA A 69 16.86 -9.78 3.91
CA ALA A 69 18.13 -9.13 4.26
C ALA A 69 17.97 -7.67 4.75
N ARG A 70 16.76 -7.11 4.68
CA ARG A 70 16.42 -5.73 5.07
C ARG A 70 15.40 -5.64 6.21
N ASP A 71 14.49 -6.61 6.32
CA ASP A 71 13.51 -6.72 7.41
C ASP A 71 14.12 -7.46 8.62
N GLN A 72 13.55 -7.25 9.81
CA GLN A 72 14.01 -7.86 11.07
C GLN A 72 13.45 -9.28 11.23
N ASN A 73 14.12 -10.16 12.00
CA ASN A 73 13.69 -11.57 12.18
C ASN A 73 12.25 -11.73 12.72
N ASP A 74 11.72 -10.75 13.45
CA ASP A 74 10.35 -10.70 13.98
C ASP A 74 9.33 -10.06 13.01
N THR A 75 9.74 -9.73 11.77
CA THR A 75 8.88 -9.06 10.79
C THR A 75 7.80 -10.01 10.24
N ILE A 76 6.54 -9.62 10.40
CA ILE A 76 5.39 -10.30 9.83
C ILE A 76 5.24 -9.94 8.36
N ALA A 77 5.20 -10.93 7.46
CA ALA A 77 4.84 -10.73 6.07
C ALA A 77 3.31 -10.80 5.90
N LEU A 78 2.66 -9.64 5.73
CA LEU A 78 1.23 -9.55 5.46
C LEU A 78 0.97 -9.63 3.95
N PHE A 79 0.58 -10.81 3.49
CA PHE A 79 0.29 -11.11 2.10
C PHE A 79 -1.09 -10.60 1.67
N VAL A 80 -1.16 -9.88 0.56
CA VAL A 80 -2.40 -9.33 -0.01
C VAL A 80 -2.76 -10.08 -1.31
N PRO A 81 -3.79 -10.95 -1.30
CA PRO A 81 -4.25 -11.64 -2.49
C PRO A 81 -5.19 -10.74 -3.32
N PHE A 82 -4.84 -10.48 -4.58
CA PHE A 82 -5.66 -9.73 -5.54
C PHE A 82 -6.46 -10.63 -6.49
N LYS A 83 -6.05 -11.89 -6.65
CA LYS A 83 -6.71 -12.91 -7.49
C LYS A 83 -6.46 -14.31 -6.94
N ALA A 84 -7.26 -15.30 -7.34
CA ALA A 84 -7.14 -16.69 -6.87
C ALA A 84 -5.73 -17.29 -7.09
N ALA A 85 -5.05 -16.93 -8.18
CA ALA A 85 -3.68 -17.37 -8.45
C ALA A 85 -2.65 -16.86 -7.41
N ASP A 86 -2.93 -15.77 -6.70
CA ASP A 86 -2.06 -15.28 -5.62
C ASP A 86 -2.15 -16.20 -4.39
N ILE A 87 -3.29 -16.87 -4.17
CA ILE A 87 -3.48 -17.86 -3.09
C ILE A 87 -2.69 -19.15 -3.41
N ASP A 88 -2.78 -19.65 -4.64
CA ASP A 88 -1.96 -20.79 -5.10
C ASP A 88 -0.45 -20.47 -5.00
N TRP A 89 -0.06 -19.25 -5.38
CA TRP A 89 1.32 -18.78 -5.26
C TRP A 89 1.82 -18.77 -3.80
N ILE A 90 1.07 -18.18 -2.86
CA ILE A 90 1.52 -18.11 -1.46
C ILE A 90 1.60 -19.50 -0.82
N LEU A 91 0.65 -20.39 -1.14
CA LEU A 91 0.67 -21.78 -0.66
C LEU A 91 1.89 -22.55 -1.16
N LYS A 92 2.36 -22.28 -2.38
CA LYS A 92 3.59 -22.90 -2.93
C LYS A 92 4.85 -22.37 -2.25
N VAL A 93 5.05 -21.04 -2.21
CA VAL A 93 6.30 -20.48 -1.68
C VAL A 93 6.46 -20.70 -0.17
N VAL A 94 5.37 -20.69 0.61
CA VAL A 94 5.39 -20.99 2.05
C VAL A 94 5.71 -22.46 2.35
N ARG A 95 5.48 -23.36 1.38
CA ARG A 95 5.94 -24.77 1.41
C ARG A 95 7.37 -24.95 0.89
N GLY A 96 8.11 -23.86 0.62
CA GLY A 96 9.46 -23.89 0.08
C GLY A 96 9.56 -24.24 -1.40
N VAL A 97 8.44 -24.31 -2.12
CA VAL A 97 8.41 -24.64 -3.56
C VAL A 97 8.95 -23.46 -4.36
N VAL A 98 9.92 -23.73 -5.24
CA VAL A 98 10.41 -22.75 -6.22
C VAL A 98 9.34 -22.53 -7.28
N VAL A 99 8.97 -21.27 -7.50
CA VAL A 99 7.94 -20.86 -8.47
C VAL A 99 8.56 -20.04 -9.61
N THR A 100 8.05 -20.23 -10.83
CA THR A 100 8.50 -19.45 -11.99
C THR A 100 7.80 -18.11 -12.03
N MET A 101 8.57 -17.03 -11.89
CA MET A 101 8.11 -15.64 -12.04
C MET A 101 8.57 -15.08 -13.39
N LYS A 102 8.07 -13.89 -13.76
CA LYS A 102 8.55 -13.18 -14.96
C LYS A 102 10.05 -12.88 -14.94
N THR A 103 10.63 -12.79 -13.74
CA THR A 103 12.06 -12.57 -13.47
C THR A 103 12.86 -13.88 -13.33
N GLY A 104 12.25 -15.03 -13.63
CA GLY A 104 12.88 -16.35 -13.51
C GLY A 104 12.51 -17.09 -12.20
N PRO A 105 13.32 -18.08 -11.79
CA PRO A 105 13.06 -18.90 -10.60
C PRO A 105 13.09 -18.08 -9.29
N PHE A 106 11.99 -18.17 -8.54
CA PHE A 106 11.79 -17.48 -7.29
C PHE A 106 11.54 -18.46 -6.14
N LYS A 107 12.27 -18.27 -5.04
CA LYS A 107 12.07 -18.91 -3.75
C LYS A 107 11.95 -17.79 -2.72
N TRP A 108 11.11 -17.98 -1.71
CA TRP A 108 10.91 -17.01 -0.64
C TRP A 108 11.16 -17.70 0.69
N ASP A 109 12.34 -17.50 1.27
CA ASP A 109 12.76 -18.18 2.51
C ASP A 109 12.14 -17.56 3.78
N VAL A 110 10.88 -17.10 3.68
CA VAL A 110 10.18 -16.47 4.79
C VAL A 110 9.69 -17.55 5.77
N PRO A 111 9.91 -17.41 7.09
CA PRO A 111 9.39 -18.38 8.04
C PRO A 111 7.86 -18.48 7.93
N PRO A 112 7.27 -19.67 7.72
CA PRO A 112 5.82 -19.82 7.56
C PRO A 112 5.01 -19.21 8.70
N HIS A 113 5.53 -19.27 9.94
CA HIS A 113 4.90 -18.67 11.12
C HIS A 113 4.91 -17.14 11.14
N ASN A 114 5.72 -16.48 10.30
CA ASN A 114 5.72 -15.02 10.11
C ASN A 114 4.78 -14.56 8.99
N VAL A 115 4.18 -15.47 8.21
CA VAL A 115 3.25 -15.11 7.14
C VAL A 115 1.83 -14.94 7.66
N ARG A 116 1.13 -13.88 7.25
CA ARG A 116 -0.31 -13.66 7.47
C ARG A 116 -0.95 -13.31 6.14
N ILE A 117 -2.21 -13.69 5.93
CA ILE A 117 -2.97 -13.34 4.73
C ILE A 117 -4.01 -12.29 5.10
N LEU A 118 -4.02 -11.16 4.39
CA LEU A 118 -5.03 -10.12 4.57
C LEU A 118 -6.39 -10.64 4.12
N ASN A 119 -7.40 -10.52 4.98
CA ASN A 119 -8.76 -10.95 4.65
C ASN A 119 -9.31 -10.10 3.47
N PRO A 120 -9.79 -10.72 2.36
CA PRO A 120 -10.34 -10.01 1.21
C PRO A 120 -11.51 -9.06 1.52
N ILE A 121 -12.16 -9.18 2.69
CA ILE A 121 -13.17 -8.21 3.13
C ILE A 121 -12.64 -6.77 3.14
N PHE A 122 -11.37 -6.55 3.49
CA PHE A 122 -10.77 -5.20 3.48
C PHE A 122 -10.65 -4.64 2.05
N MET A 123 -10.52 -5.50 1.03
CA MET A 123 -10.55 -5.07 -0.38
C MET A 123 -11.96 -4.66 -0.81
N ARG A 124 -13.00 -5.36 -0.32
CA ARG A 124 -14.40 -4.97 -0.54
C ARG A 124 -14.71 -3.62 0.13
N VAL A 125 -14.38 -3.46 1.41
CA VAL A 125 -14.59 -2.20 2.16
C VAL A 125 -13.84 -1.04 1.49
N ALA A 126 -12.55 -1.23 1.19
CA ALA A 126 -11.74 -0.24 0.49
C ALA A 126 -12.36 0.19 -0.86
N SER A 127 -12.80 -0.77 -1.67
CA SER A 127 -13.31 -0.48 -3.01
C SER A 127 -14.72 0.13 -2.98
N LEU A 128 -15.67 -0.51 -2.30
CA LEU A 128 -17.08 -0.16 -2.39
C LEU A 128 -17.50 0.93 -1.40
N GLU A 129 -16.90 0.98 -0.21
CA GLU A 129 -17.35 1.87 0.87
C GLU A 129 -16.48 3.12 1.00
N LEU A 130 -15.17 3.00 0.82
CA LEU A 130 -14.24 4.12 0.96
C LEU A 130 -13.89 4.81 -0.38
N LEU A 131 -13.74 4.06 -1.47
CA LEU A 131 -13.53 4.61 -2.81
C LEU A 131 -14.82 4.77 -3.62
N ASN A 132 -15.96 4.33 -3.08
CA ASN A 132 -17.29 4.40 -3.74
C ASN A 132 -17.31 3.81 -5.17
N ASN A 133 -16.51 2.75 -5.41
CA ASN A 133 -16.52 2.07 -6.70
C ASN A 133 -17.82 1.28 -6.89
N SER A 134 -18.30 1.21 -8.14
CA SER A 134 -19.40 0.32 -8.50
C SER A 134 -19.00 -1.15 -8.31
N ILE A 135 -19.97 -2.01 -7.97
CA ILE A 135 -19.78 -3.46 -7.95
C ILE A 135 -19.27 -3.93 -9.33
N PRO A 136 -18.19 -4.74 -9.41
CA PRO A 136 -17.70 -5.26 -10.68
C PRO A 136 -18.76 -6.08 -11.40
N THR A 137 -18.93 -5.84 -12.70
CA THR A 137 -19.81 -6.63 -13.58
C THR A 137 -18.98 -7.29 -14.68
N ARG A 138 -19.57 -8.24 -15.41
CA ARG A 138 -18.95 -8.84 -16.62
C ARG A 138 -18.51 -7.80 -17.66
N LYS A 139 -19.18 -6.63 -17.72
CA LYS A 139 -18.91 -5.55 -18.68
C LYS A 139 -18.03 -4.43 -18.12
N LYS A 140 -18.03 -4.20 -16.80
CA LYS A 140 -17.30 -3.10 -16.14
C LYS A 140 -16.50 -3.63 -14.95
N ARG A 141 -15.17 -3.66 -15.06
CA ARG A 141 -14.28 -3.91 -13.92
C ARG A 141 -14.26 -2.68 -13.02
N ALA A 142 -14.31 -2.89 -11.71
CA ALA A 142 -14.02 -1.82 -10.75
C ALA A 142 -12.50 -1.59 -10.68
N PRO A 143 -12.03 -0.37 -10.38
CA PRO A 143 -10.66 -0.13 -9.96
C PRO A 143 -10.31 -1.01 -8.75
N ILE A 144 -9.11 -1.60 -8.77
CA ILE A 144 -8.58 -2.36 -7.64
C ILE A 144 -7.90 -1.34 -6.70
N PRO A 145 -8.25 -1.29 -5.40
CA PRO A 145 -7.57 -0.40 -4.45
C PRO A 145 -6.07 -0.72 -4.36
N THR A 146 -5.23 0.30 -4.25
CA THR A 146 -3.77 0.10 -4.15
C THR A 146 -3.39 -0.60 -2.86
N THR A 147 -2.26 -1.33 -2.84
CA THR A 147 -1.73 -1.96 -1.61
C THR A 147 -1.57 -0.95 -0.47
N GLY A 148 -1.22 0.31 -0.79
CA GLY A 148 -1.22 1.45 0.13
C GLY A 148 -2.59 1.67 0.79
N PHE A 149 -3.62 1.84 -0.02
CA PHE A 149 -4.97 2.11 0.47
C PHE A 149 -5.60 0.90 1.21
N LEU A 150 -5.30 -0.33 0.79
CA LEU A 150 -5.68 -1.55 1.51
C LEU A 150 -5.03 -1.64 2.88
N THR A 151 -3.75 -1.27 2.98
CA THR A 151 -3.02 -1.25 4.26
C THR A 151 -3.62 -0.23 5.23
N VAL A 152 -3.93 0.98 4.74
CA VAL A 152 -4.62 2.01 5.54
C VAL A 152 -6.01 1.54 5.96
N THR A 153 -6.78 0.92 5.05
CA THR A 153 -8.12 0.38 5.35
C THR A 153 -8.06 -0.66 6.46
N ALA A 154 -7.14 -1.64 6.36
CA ALA A 154 -6.97 -2.67 7.37
C ALA A 154 -6.49 -2.08 8.71
N ALA A 155 -5.51 -1.17 8.69
CA ALA A 155 -4.99 -0.49 9.87
C ALA A 155 -6.11 0.23 10.66
N LEU A 156 -7.00 0.95 9.98
CA LEU A 156 -8.11 1.67 10.61
C LEU A 156 -9.13 0.74 11.31
N HIS A 157 -9.19 -0.54 10.93
CA HIS A 157 -10.04 -1.54 11.61
C HIS A 157 -9.31 -2.29 12.73
N MET A 158 -7.97 -2.31 12.72
CA MET A 158 -7.15 -3.11 13.65
C MET A 158 -6.45 -2.28 14.72
N CYS A 159 -6.43 -0.95 14.61
CA CYS A 159 -5.65 -0.07 15.49
C CYS A 159 -6.48 1.13 15.97
N ARG A 160 -6.36 1.45 17.26
CA ARG A 160 -7.03 2.61 17.90
C ARG A 160 -6.59 3.94 17.29
N GLU A 161 -5.36 4.00 16.80
CA GLU A 161 -4.72 5.18 16.25
C GLU A 161 -3.90 4.75 15.04
N VAL A 162 -4.09 5.45 13.92
CA VAL A 162 -3.40 5.18 12.67
C VAL A 162 -2.77 6.47 12.18
N HIS A 163 -1.46 6.40 12.06
CA HIS A 163 -0.59 7.43 11.53
C HIS A 163 -0.24 7.01 10.08
N ILE A 164 -0.30 7.95 9.11
CA ILE A 164 0.13 7.73 7.70
C ILE A 164 1.28 8.70 7.32
N ALA A 165 2.29 8.22 6.58
CA ALA A 165 3.36 9.01 5.93
C ALA A 165 3.82 8.32 4.63
N GLY A 166 4.49 9.07 3.75
CA GLY A 166 4.89 8.58 2.42
C GLY A 166 3.70 8.26 1.49
N PHE A 167 2.56 8.93 1.69
CA PHE A 167 1.32 8.68 0.96
C PHE A 167 0.89 9.89 0.13
N GLY A 168 0.37 9.62 -1.08
CA GLY A 168 0.03 10.65 -2.06
C GLY A 168 1.25 11.15 -2.84
N TYR A 169 1.02 12.17 -3.67
CA TYR A 169 2.05 12.83 -4.45
C TYR A 169 2.09 14.33 -4.13
N PRO A 170 3.25 15.00 -4.32
CA PRO A 170 3.35 16.44 -4.24
C PRO A 170 2.34 17.12 -5.18
N LYS A 171 1.90 18.34 -4.81
CA LYS A 171 0.94 19.12 -5.61
C LYS A 171 1.48 19.33 -7.02
N ALA A 172 0.60 19.29 -8.02
CA ALA A 172 1.00 19.45 -9.42
C ALA A 172 1.67 20.83 -9.66
N THR A 173 3.00 20.83 -9.74
CA THR A 173 3.82 21.96 -10.19
C THR A 173 4.28 21.75 -11.63
N LYS A 174 4.81 22.80 -12.28
CA LYS A 174 5.45 22.68 -13.61
C LYS A 174 6.58 21.63 -13.64
N ASN A 175 7.19 21.35 -12.49
CA ASN A 175 8.32 20.45 -12.35
C ASN A 175 7.96 19.05 -11.82
N VAL A 176 6.66 18.78 -11.54
CA VAL A 176 6.23 17.53 -10.88
C VAL A 176 6.70 16.27 -11.61
N GLY A 177 6.80 16.30 -12.94
CA GLY A 177 7.32 15.19 -13.76
C GLY A 177 8.77 14.80 -13.45
N ASN A 178 9.56 15.69 -12.85
CA ASN A 178 10.95 15.44 -12.46
C ASN A 178 11.08 14.94 -11.02
N GLU A 179 10.03 15.05 -10.20
CA GLU A 179 10.03 14.55 -8.82
C GLU A 179 10.07 13.01 -8.79
N LEU A 180 10.61 12.44 -7.72
CA LEU A 180 10.74 10.99 -7.59
C LEU A 180 9.37 10.34 -7.24
N VAL A 181 9.12 9.14 -7.77
CA VAL A 181 7.91 8.35 -7.46
C VAL A 181 7.99 7.72 -6.07
N HIS A 182 9.21 7.46 -5.61
CA HIS A 182 9.53 6.84 -4.34
C HIS A 182 10.63 7.66 -3.65
N TYR A 183 10.75 7.54 -2.33
CA TYR A 183 11.87 8.14 -1.59
C TYR A 183 13.22 7.45 -1.87
N TYR A 184 13.21 6.36 -2.64
CA TYR A 184 14.36 5.53 -2.98
C TYR A 184 14.41 5.25 -4.49
N GLY A 185 15.61 5.04 -5.03
CA GLY A 185 15.83 4.81 -6.46
C GLY A 185 15.58 6.05 -7.34
N GLU A 186 15.63 5.86 -8.65
CA GLU A 186 15.69 6.96 -9.64
C GLU A 186 14.38 7.19 -10.43
N GLY A 187 13.33 6.43 -10.13
CA GLY A 187 12.05 6.51 -10.84
C GLY A 187 11.37 7.87 -10.65
N ARG A 188 10.95 8.51 -11.74
CA ARG A 188 10.38 9.87 -11.75
C ARG A 188 8.94 9.91 -12.24
N MET A 189 8.15 10.84 -11.70
CA MET A 189 6.71 10.95 -11.96
C MET A 189 6.33 10.94 -13.45
N ARG A 190 7.14 11.55 -14.33
CA ARG A 190 6.94 11.53 -15.79
C ARG A 190 6.90 10.13 -16.43
N GLN A 191 7.45 9.11 -15.76
CA GLN A 191 7.42 7.72 -16.22
C GLN A 191 6.09 7.03 -15.89
N ILE A 192 5.38 7.48 -14.86
CA ILE A 192 4.06 6.91 -14.47
C ILE A 192 2.89 7.74 -14.99
N THR A 193 3.03 9.05 -15.18
CA THR A 193 1.95 9.90 -15.71
C THR A 193 1.63 9.63 -17.19
N ARG A 194 2.54 9.01 -17.95
CA ARG A 194 2.27 8.57 -19.33
C ARG A 194 1.26 7.41 -19.44
N VAL A 195 0.84 6.80 -18.32
CA VAL A 195 -0.14 5.70 -18.28
C VAL A 195 -1.53 6.17 -17.82
N GLY A 196 -1.66 7.43 -17.38
CA GLY A 196 -2.94 8.01 -16.96
C GLY A 196 -3.31 9.21 -17.81
N THR A 197 -4.31 9.07 -18.69
CA THR A 197 -5.05 10.21 -19.24
C THR A 197 -5.52 11.09 -18.08
N PRO A 198 -5.29 12.41 -18.09
CA PRO A 198 -5.83 13.28 -17.05
C PRO A 198 -7.34 13.10 -16.97
N CYS A 199 -7.90 13.09 -15.76
CA CYS A 199 -9.34 13.30 -15.58
C CYS A 199 -9.67 14.75 -15.93
N SER A 200 -9.76 15.04 -17.23
CA SER A 200 -10.38 16.26 -17.76
C SER A 200 -11.87 16.18 -17.44
N GLY A 201 -12.27 16.78 -16.32
CA GLY A 201 -13.67 17.09 -16.08
C GLY A 201 -14.13 18.06 -17.17
N SER A 202 -14.89 17.56 -18.14
CA SER A 202 -15.51 18.40 -19.16
C SER A 202 -16.67 19.17 -18.54
N THR A 203 -16.39 20.34 -17.99
CA THR A 203 -17.40 21.38 -17.77
C THR A 203 -17.62 22.11 -19.09
N SER A 204 -18.76 21.84 -19.72
CA SER A 204 -19.31 22.56 -20.87
C SER A 204 -20.84 22.59 -20.70
N PRO A 205 -21.54 23.59 -21.29
CA PRO A 205 -22.71 24.22 -20.65
C PRO A 205 -24.00 23.40 -20.67
#